data_AF-A0AAJ1PFJ5-F1
#
_entry.id   AF-A0AAJ1PFJ5-F1
#
_cell.length_a   1.000
_cell.length_b   1.000
_cell.length_c   1.000
_cell.angle_alpha   90.00
_cell.angle_beta   90.00
_cell.angle_gamma   90.00
#
_symmetry.space_group_name_H-M   'P 1'
#
loop_
_entity.id
_entity.type
_entity.pdbx_description
1 polymer ?
#
loop_
_entity_poly.entity_id
_entity_poly.type
_entity_poly.pdbx_seq_one_letter_code
_entity_poly.pdbx_strand_id
1 'polypeptide(L)'
;MSKLAAFDDLLQQYKTFNYHDNPVLAQRLQDVQTWLKERMKDTHHDFFNLPEHKLMSEYFLNRLYGGPEFDALAAQIERLLKYAHKAEKVLPENAIKTGTKSVSLAVLATQLDEQVAIQLLEDYPADTVLTDEIMRLTLIKLDQAEARYQQLALLDDLGAALDKYMRSFMMFTAFKMCKGIAQKYHFELMYDFIQDGFSAMKPLKSAENFIKTFTEKERQIIENVHSGHPNPFRV
;
A
#
# COMPACT_ATOMS: atom_id res chain seq x y z
N MET A 1 8.15 -18.51 18.71
CA MET A 1 7.43 -18.40 17.42
C MET A 1 8.31 -17.64 16.44
N SER A 2 8.25 -17.96 15.14
CA SER A 2 9.01 -17.25 14.10
C SER A 2 8.59 -15.78 14.04
N LYS A 3 9.55 -14.87 13.88
CA LYS A 3 9.29 -13.42 13.68
C LYS A 3 8.65 -13.15 12.32
N LEU A 4 8.75 -14.10 11.39
CA LEU A 4 8.16 -14.03 10.05
C LEU A 4 6.79 -14.70 9.96
N ALA A 5 6.27 -15.29 11.04
CA ALA A 5 4.96 -15.97 11.02
C ALA A 5 3.82 -15.04 10.52
N ALA A 6 3.86 -13.76 10.88
CA ALA A 6 2.87 -12.78 10.41
C ALA A 6 2.86 -12.61 8.87
N PHE A 7 3.98 -12.83 8.18
CA PHE A 7 3.99 -12.80 6.71
C PHE A 7 3.30 -14.03 6.11
N ASP A 8 3.29 -15.17 6.80
CA ASP A 8 2.58 -16.36 6.33
C ASP A 8 1.07 -16.12 6.37
N ASP A 9 0.55 -15.63 7.50
CA ASP A 9 -0.88 -15.29 7.62
C ASP A 9 -1.34 -14.28 6.55
N LEU A 10 -0.54 -13.24 6.32
CA LEU A 10 -0.82 -12.23 5.29
C LEU A 10 -0.78 -12.81 3.87
N LEU A 11 0.16 -13.72 3.60
CA LEU A 11 0.26 -14.40 2.31
C LEU A 11 -0.94 -15.33 2.08
N GLN A 12 -1.38 -16.05 3.12
CA GLN A 12 -2.58 -16.88 3.03
C GLN A 12 -3.81 -16.03 2.74
N GLN A 13 -4.00 -14.91 3.47
CA GLN A 13 -5.09 -13.97 3.20
C GLN A 13 -5.02 -13.45 1.76
N TYR A 14 -3.84 -13.03 1.29
CA TYR A 14 -3.66 -12.54 -0.07
C TYR A 14 -4.07 -13.57 -1.14
N LYS A 15 -3.73 -14.84 -0.92
CA LYS A 15 -4.07 -15.95 -1.83
C LYS A 15 -5.57 -16.25 -1.88
N THR A 16 -6.35 -15.81 -0.89
CA THR A 16 -7.81 -15.98 -0.90
C THR A 16 -8.56 -14.93 -1.73
N PHE A 17 -7.88 -13.91 -2.25
CA PHE A 17 -8.53 -12.90 -3.07
C PHE A 17 -9.05 -13.51 -4.37
N ASN A 18 -10.28 -13.14 -4.72
CA ASN A 18 -11.03 -13.75 -5.82
C ASN A 18 -10.51 -13.31 -7.20
N TYR A 19 -9.85 -12.15 -7.28
CA TYR A 19 -9.35 -11.63 -8.55
C TYR A 19 -8.26 -12.51 -9.17
N HIS A 20 -7.55 -13.32 -8.37
CA HIS A 20 -6.50 -14.24 -8.87
C HIS A 20 -7.03 -15.21 -9.92
N ASP A 21 -8.27 -15.68 -9.75
CA ASP A 21 -8.89 -16.69 -10.60
C ASP A 21 -10.02 -16.11 -11.50
N ASN A 22 -10.25 -14.80 -11.44
CA ASN A 22 -11.31 -14.13 -12.19
C ASN A 22 -10.77 -12.94 -12.99
N PRO A 23 -10.46 -13.11 -14.29
CA PRO A 23 -9.90 -12.05 -15.13
C PRO A 23 -10.78 -10.81 -15.24
N VAL A 24 -12.11 -10.95 -15.20
CA VAL A 24 -13.04 -9.82 -15.25
C VAL A 24 -12.95 -9.00 -13.97
N LEU A 25 -12.89 -9.67 -12.81
CA LEU A 25 -12.68 -9.02 -11.52
C LEU A 25 -11.29 -8.39 -11.41
N ALA A 26 -10.24 -9.06 -11.90
CA ALA A 26 -8.88 -8.51 -11.94
C ALA A 26 -8.82 -7.22 -12.74
N GLN A 27 -9.45 -7.19 -13.92
CA GLN A 27 -9.53 -5.97 -14.71
C GLN A 27 -10.32 -4.89 -13.97
N ARG A 28 -11.46 -5.22 -13.36
CA ARG A 28 -12.27 -4.24 -12.62
C ARG A 28 -11.54 -3.68 -11.41
N LEU A 29 -10.77 -4.52 -10.70
CA LEU A 29 -9.90 -4.09 -9.61
C LEU A 29 -8.84 -3.09 -10.10
N GLN A 30 -8.25 -3.34 -11.26
CA GLN A 30 -7.31 -2.40 -11.88
C GLN A 30 -7.98 -1.05 -12.19
N ASP A 31 -9.22 -1.05 -12.69
CA ASP A 31 -9.96 0.19 -12.96
C ASP A 31 -10.20 0.97 -11.66
N VAL A 32 -10.62 0.28 -10.59
CA VAL A 32 -10.84 0.86 -9.25
C VAL A 32 -9.55 1.47 -8.71
N GLN A 33 -8.45 0.74 -8.75
CA GLN A 33 -7.14 1.23 -8.28
C GLN A 33 -6.63 2.40 -9.11
N THR A 34 -6.88 2.40 -10.43
CA THR A 34 -6.53 3.50 -11.32
C THR A 34 -7.31 4.77 -10.95
N TRP A 35 -8.64 4.66 -10.82
CA TRP A 35 -9.48 5.78 -10.40
C TRP A 35 -9.07 6.30 -9.01
N LEU A 36 -8.82 5.42 -8.04
CA LEU A 36 -8.41 5.81 -6.69
C LEU A 36 -7.07 6.55 -6.70
N LYS A 37 -6.11 6.13 -7.53
CA LYS A 37 -4.82 6.82 -7.72
C LYS A 37 -4.98 8.19 -8.36
N GLU A 38 -5.78 8.31 -9.40
CA GLU A 38 -6.02 9.59 -10.09
C GLU A 38 -6.69 10.59 -9.14
N ARG A 39 -7.72 10.16 -8.42
CA ARG A 39 -8.39 10.97 -7.40
C ARG A 39 -7.43 11.41 -6.28
N MET A 40 -6.50 10.55 -5.84
CA MET A 40 -5.46 10.95 -4.88
C MET A 40 -4.49 11.97 -5.47
N LYS A 41 -4.04 11.79 -6.72
CA LYS A 41 -3.17 12.75 -7.39
C LYS A 41 -3.81 14.13 -7.50
N ASP A 42 -5.10 14.19 -7.78
CA ASP A 42 -5.86 15.44 -7.87
C ASP A 42 -5.98 16.12 -6.49
N THR A 43 -6.46 15.38 -5.48
CA THR A 43 -6.70 15.91 -4.12
C THR A 43 -5.42 16.43 -3.47
N HIS A 44 -4.32 15.72 -3.70
CA HIS A 44 -3.03 16.01 -3.08
C HIS A 44 -2.07 16.72 -4.03
N HIS A 45 -2.54 17.28 -5.15
CA HIS A 45 -1.71 17.84 -6.21
C HIS A 45 -0.63 18.79 -5.69
N ASP A 46 -1.05 19.83 -4.96
CA ASP A 46 -0.13 20.85 -4.43
C ASP A 46 0.88 20.25 -3.46
N PHE A 47 0.42 19.33 -2.60
CA PHE A 47 1.24 18.66 -1.60
C PHE A 47 2.27 17.72 -2.22
N PHE A 48 1.88 16.95 -3.24
CA PHE A 48 2.73 15.99 -3.94
C PHE A 48 3.75 16.66 -4.87
N ASN A 49 3.45 17.85 -5.37
CA ASN A 49 4.35 18.60 -6.26
C ASN A 49 5.42 19.42 -5.52
N LEU A 50 5.40 19.46 -4.19
CA LEU A 50 6.51 20.02 -3.43
C LEU A 50 7.81 19.25 -3.74
N PRO A 51 8.95 19.94 -4.00
CA PRO A 51 10.19 19.28 -4.42
C PRO A 51 10.65 18.16 -3.50
N GLU A 52 10.47 18.32 -2.18
CA GLU A 52 10.81 17.33 -1.16
C GLU A 52 9.86 16.12 -1.14
N HIS A 53 8.63 16.27 -1.63
CA HIS A 53 7.59 15.24 -1.56
C HIS A 53 7.52 14.37 -2.80
N LYS A 54 7.95 14.90 -3.95
CA LYS A 54 7.79 14.26 -5.27
C LYS A 54 8.19 12.78 -5.29
N LEU A 55 9.38 12.44 -4.78
CA LEU A 55 9.85 11.05 -4.78
C LEU A 55 8.99 10.14 -3.88
N MET A 56 8.57 10.64 -2.72
CA MET A 56 7.71 9.89 -1.82
C MET A 56 6.31 9.71 -2.41
N SER A 57 5.75 10.74 -3.04
CA SER A 57 4.46 10.67 -3.72
C SER A 57 4.48 9.67 -4.88
N GLU A 58 5.53 9.67 -5.70
CA GLU A 58 5.71 8.70 -6.78
C GLU A 58 5.86 7.27 -6.23
N TYR A 59 6.65 7.08 -5.18
CA TYR A 59 6.80 5.78 -4.53
C TYR A 59 5.48 5.29 -3.92
N PHE A 60 4.76 6.18 -3.21
CA PHE A 60 3.48 5.86 -2.58
C PHE A 60 2.43 5.42 -3.60
N LEU A 61 2.24 6.19 -4.67
CA LEU A 61 1.20 5.92 -5.68
C LEU A 61 1.50 4.72 -6.58
N ASN A 62 2.78 4.44 -6.84
CA ASN A 62 3.17 3.42 -7.83
C ASN A 62 3.66 2.12 -7.21
N ARG A 63 4.19 2.16 -5.97
CA ARG A 63 4.76 0.99 -5.28
C ARG A 63 3.92 0.56 -4.08
N LEU A 64 3.51 1.51 -3.21
CA LEU A 64 2.80 1.17 -1.97
C LEU A 64 1.30 0.91 -2.17
N TYR A 65 0.67 1.66 -3.08
CA TYR A 65 -0.75 1.52 -3.37
C TYR A 65 -0.97 0.75 -4.69
N GLY A 66 -1.26 -0.55 -4.59
CA GLY A 66 -1.68 -1.39 -5.73
C GLY A 66 -0.73 -1.33 -6.93
N GLY A 67 0.58 -1.58 -6.72
CA GLY A 67 1.56 -1.64 -7.81
C GLY A 67 1.43 -2.93 -8.64
N PRO A 68 1.80 -2.92 -9.93
CA PRO A 68 1.72 -4.10 -10.82
C PRO A 68 2.62 -5.26 -10.38
N GLU A 69 3.50 -5.02 -9.41
CA GLU A 69 4.49 -5.96 -8.90
C GLU A 69 4.00 -6.74 -7.68
N PHE A 70 2.77 -6.51 -7.21
CA PHE A 70 2.31 -7.06 -5.93
C PHE A 70 2.30 -8.60 -5.92
N ASP A 71 1.85 -9.24 -6.99
CA ASP A 71 1.92 -10.70 -7.16
C ASP A 71 3.36 -11.22 -7.14
N ALA A 72 4.25 -10.54 -7.86
CA ALA A 72 5.65 -10.90 -7.92
C ALA A 72 6.34 -10.75 -6.55
N LEU A 73 5.99 -9.70 -5.79
CA LEU A 73 6.44 -9.49 -4.41
C LEU A 73 5.89 -10.57 -3.48
N ALA A 74 4.61 -10.95 -3.60
CA ALA A 74 4.02 -12.03 -2.82
C ALA A 74 4.77 -13.36 -3.02
N ALA A 75 5.12 -13.69 -4.28
CA ALA A 75 5.95 -14.85 -4.58
C ALA A 75 7.37 -14.75 -3.97
N GLN A 76 7.95 -13.55 -3.87
CA GLN A 76 9.21 -13.35 -3.16
C GLN A 76 9.06 -13.55 -1.64
N ILE A 77 7.97 -13.06 -1.04
CA ILE A 77 7.68 -13.28 0.40
C ILE A 77 7.51 -14.78 0.69
N GLU A 78 6.79 -15.51 -0.15
CA GLU A 78 6.63 -16.96 -0.01
C GLU A 78 7.98 -17.69 -0.01
N ARG A 79 8.90 -17.31 -0.91
CA ARG A 79 10.25 -17.87 -0.90
C ARG A 79 11.04 -17.45 0.33
N LEU A 80 10.89 -16.22 0.82
CA LEU A 80 11.55 -15.75 2.03
C LEU A 80 11.17 -16.61 3.24
N LEU A 81 9.89 -17.01 3.35
CA LEU A 81 9.39 -17.89 4.41
C LEU A 81 10.07 -19.27 4.39
N LYS A 82 10.38 -19.82 3.20
CA LYS A 82 11.18 -21.07 3.08
C LYS A 82 12.58 -20.95 3.67
N TYR A 83 13.11 -19.72 3.77
CA TYR A 83 14.41 -19.40 4.37
C TYR A 83 14.29 -18.66 5.71
N ALA A 84 13.14 -18.72 6.39
CA ALA A 84 12.86 -17.91 7.58
C ALA A 84 13.95 -17.97 8.65
N HIS A 85 14.46 -19.18 8.96
CA HIS A 85 15.53 -19.38 9.93
C HIS A 85 16.87 -18.70 9.56
N LYS A 86 17.15 -18.48 8.27
CA LYS A 86 18.34 -17.73 7.80
C LYS A 86 18.04 -16.25 7.78
N ALA A 87 16.86 -15.87 7.29
CA ALA A 87 16.42 -14.49 7.22
C ALA A 87 16.39 -13.83 8.61
N GLU A 88 15.85 -14.51 9.62
CA GLU A 88 15.77 -13.98 10.99
C GLU A 88 17.13 -13.77 11.68
N LYS A 89 18.19 -14.46 11.22
CA LYS A 89 19.56 -14.25 11.72
C LYS A 89 20.24 -13.02 11.12
N VAL A 90 19.77 -12.57 9.97
CA VAL A 90 20.37 -11.48 9.19
C VAL A 90 19.54 -10.20 9.31
N LEU A 91 18.22 -10.32 9.29
CA LEU A 91 17.30 -9.19 9.26
C LEU A 91 17.08 -8.62 10.67
N PRO A 92 17.29 -7.31 10.87
CA PRO A 92 16.97 -6.66 12.13
C PRO A 92 15.48 -6.80 12.45
N GLU A 93 15.16 -7.00 13.74
CA GLU A 93 13.76 -7.18 14.17
C GLU A 93 12.86 -5.99 13.79
N ASN A 94 13.38 -4.77 13.88
CA ASN A 94 12.62 -3.58 13.48
C ASN A 94 12.36 -3.51 11.98
N ALA A 95 13.26 -4.07 11.15
CA ALA A 95 13.05 -4.16 9.71
C ALA A 95 11.94 -5.18 9.40
N ILE A 96 11.94 -6.33 10.07
CA ILE A 96 10.87 -7.33 9.97
C ILE A 96 9.53 -6.69 10.38
N LYS A 97 9.45 -6.06 11.54
CA LYS A 97 8.22 -5.40 12.03
C LYS A 97 7.70 -4.33 11.07
N THR A 98 8.58 -3.49 10.54
CA THR A 98 8.20 -2.44 9.59
C THR A 98 7.73 -3.04 8.28
N GLY A 99 8.42 -4.05 7.75
CA GLY A 99 8.00 -4.78 6.55
C GLY A 99 6.66 -5.47 6.73
N THR A 100 6.40 -6.08 7.89
CA THR A 100 5.09 -6.68 8.21
C THR A 100 4.00 -5.62 8.18
N LYS A 101 4.19 -4.45 8.83
CA LYS A 101 3.22 -3.33 8.76
C LYS A 101 2.94 -2.91 7.32
N SER A 102 3.96 -2.77 6.48
CA SER A 102 3.81 -2.42 5.07
C SER A 102 2.99 -3.44 4.29
N VAL A 103 3.28 -4.74 4.47
CA VAL A 103 2.54 -5.81 3.77
C VAL A 103 1.11 -5.93 4.29
N SER A 104 0.88 -5.79 5.60
CA SER A 104 -0.48 -5.78 6.18
C SER A 104 -1.32 -4.65 5.60
N LEU A 105 -0.75 -3.45 5.48
CA LEU A 105 -1.44 -2.32 4.87
C LEU A 105 -1.81 -2.60 3.41
N ALA A 106 -0.88 -3.16 2.64
CA ALA A 106 -1.12 -3.45 1.22
C ALA A 106 -2.16 -4.55 1.02
N VAL A 107 -2.14 -5.61 1.83
CA VAL A 107 -3.17 -6.67 1.80
C VAL A 107 -4.55 -6.10 2.16
N LEU A 108 -4.66 -5.29 3.20
CA LEU A 108 -5.93 -4.64 3.57
C LEU A 108 -6.41 -3.69 2.46
N ALA A 109 -5.52 -2.88 1.89
CA ALA A 109 -5.87 -1.98 0.79
C ALA A 109 -6.45 -2.74 -0.41
N THR A 110 -5.76 -3.81 -0.84
CA THR A 110 -6.22 -4.67 -1.95
C THR A 110 -7.54 -5.35 -1.62
N GLN A 111 -7.75 -5.81 -0.38
CA GLN A 111 -9.01 -6.41 0.05
C GLN A 111 -10.18 -5.42 -0.09
N LEU A 112 -9.99 -4.19 0.38
CA LEU A 112 -11.05 -3.17 0.33
C LEU A 112 -11.33 -2.73 -1.12
N ASP A 113 -10.29 -2.64 -1.95
CA ASP A 113 -10.43 -2.29 -3.36
C ASP A 113 -11.07 -3.43 -4.18
N GLU A 114 -10.80 -4.69 -3.85
CA GLU A 114 -11.48 -5.85 -4.44
C GLU A 114 -12.97 -5.85 -4.10
N GLN A 115 -13.34 -5.54 -2.85
CA GLN A 115 -14.75 -5.41 -2.46
C GLN A 115 -15.48 -4.33 -3.28
N VAL A 116 -14.81 -3.19 -3.55
CA VAL A 116 -15.33 -2.14 -4.45
C VAL A 116 -15.50 -2.69 -5.87
N ALA A 117 -14.51 -3.41 -6.39
CA ALA A 117 -14.58 -4.00 -7.73
C ALA A 117 -15.71 -5.04 -7.86
N ILE A 118 -15.89 -5.91 -6.86
CA ILE A 118 -16.99 -6.89 -6.81
C ILE A 118 -18.33 -6.15 -6.83
N GLN A 119 -18.52 -5.17 -5.94
CA GLN A 119 -19.79 -4.44 -5.86
C GLN A 119 -20.11 -3.70 -7.17
N LEU A 120 -19.10 -3.16 -7.85
CA LEU A 120 -19.28 -2.51 -9.14
C LEU A 120 -19.71 -3.48 -10.24
N LEU A 121 -19.25 -4.74 -10.23
CA LEU A 121 -19.68 -5.75 -11.20
C LEU A 121 -21.09 -6.27 -10.92
N GLU A 122 -21.56 -6.19 -9.67
CA GLU A 122 -22.95 -6.49 -9.32
C GLU A 122 -23.91 -5.39 -9.79
N ASP A 123 -23.50 -4.13 -9.66
CA ASP A 123 -24.38 -2.98 -9.90
C ASP A 123 -24.32 -2.44 -11.34
N TYR A 124 -23.22 -2.68 -12.07
CA TYR A 124 -22.97 -2.09 -13.38
C TYR A 124 -22.34 -3.09 -14.37
N PRO A 125 -22.54 -2.89 -15.69
CA PRO A 125 -21.76 -3.60 -16.71
C PRO A 125 -20.25 -3.43 -16.50
N ALA A 126 -19.47 -4.47 -16.83
CA ALA A 126 -18.03 -4.52 -16.58
C ALA A 126 -17.24 -3.39 -17.27
N ASP A 127 -17.73 -2.86 -18.39
CA ASP A 127 -17.13 -1.78 -19.19
C ASP A 127 -17.57 -0.38 -18.76
N THR A 128 -18.36 -0.26 -17.69
CA THR A 128 -18.83 1.03 -17.17
C THR A 128 -17.67 1.88 -16.68
N VAL A 129 -17.49 3.06 -17.28
CA VAL A 129 -16.50 4.06 -16.86
C VAL A 129 -16.82 4.55 -15.44
N LEU A 130 -15.81 4.52 -14.56
CA LEU A 130 -15.94 4.95 -13.17
C LEU A 130 -15.97 6.48 -13.06
N THR A 131 -17.09 7.00 -12.56
CA THR A 131 -17.27 8.43 -12.25
C THR A 131 -17.22 8.65 -10.74
N ASP A 132 -17.01 9.90 -10.30
CA ASP A 132 -17.05 10.27 -8.89
C ASP A 132 -18.38 9.83 -8.23
N GLU A 133 -19.51 9.97 -8.92
CA GLU A 133 -20.80 9.57 -8.37
C GLU A 133 -20.97 8.05 -8.25
N ILE A 134 -20.52 7.29 -9.26
CA ILE A 134 -20.52 5.81 -9.19
C ILE A 134 -19.69 5.35 -7.99
N MET A 135 -18.47 5.88 -7.86
CA MET A 135 -17.56 5.50 -6.76
C MET A 135 -18.13 5.90 -5.40
N ARG A 136 -18.73 7.10 -5.29
CA ARG A 136 -19.37 7.56 -4.05
C ARG A 136 -20.52 6.62 -3.64
N LEU A 137 -21.43 6.31 -4.57
CA LEU A 137 -22.57 5.43 -4.29
C LEU A 137 -22.12 4.01 -3.93
N THR A 138 -21.11 3.47 -4.61
CA THR A 138 -20.53 2.16 -4.29
C THR A 138 -19.91 2.15 -2.89
N LEU A 139 -19.12 3.18 -2.53
CA LEU A 139 -18.51 3.27 -1.20
C LEU A 139 -19.56 3.38 -0.08
N ILE A 140 -20.63 4.15 -0.30
CA ILE A 140 -21.76 4.23 0.63
C ILE A 140 -22.46 2.88 0.77
N LYS A 141 -22.74 2.19 -0.34
CA LYS A 141 -23.42 0.89 -0.32
C LYS A 141 -22.62 -0.18 0.42
N LEU A 142 -21.29 -0.12 0.33
CA LEU A 142 -20.38 -1.05 1.01
C LEU A 142 -20.18 -0.73 2.50
N ASP A 143 -20.58 0.45 2.97
CA ASP A 143 -20.41 0.91 4.37
C ASP A 143 -18.96 0.73 4.89
N GLN A 144 -17.98 1.05 4.03
CA GLN A 144 -16.56 0.78 4.29
C GLN A 144 -15.85 1.84 5.14
N ALA A 145 -16.56 2.81 5.73
CA ALA A 145 -15.95 3.93 6.47
C ALA A 145 -14.97 3.46 7.55
N GLU A 146 -15.42 2.57 8.45
CA GLU A 146 -14.60 2.06 9.56
C GLU A 146 -13.36 1.30 9.09
N ALA A 147 -13.51 0.46 8.06
CA ALA A 147 -12.38 -0.29 7.50
C ALA A 147 -11.35 0.64 6.84
N ARG A 148 -11.80 1.72 6.19
CA ARG A 148 -10.91 2.74 5.62
C ARG A 148 -10.23 3.57 6.71
N TYR A 149 -10.91 3.88 7.83
CA TYR A 149 -10.24 4.50 8.98
C TYR A 149 -9.15 3.62 9.57
N GLN A 150 -9.40 2.31 9.69
CA GLN A 150 -8.38 1.34 10.10
C GLN A 150 -7.20 1.32 9.14
N GLN A 151 -7.45 1.35 7.82
CA GLN A 151 -6.40 1.44 6.80
C GLN A 151 -5.54 2.70 7.00
N LEU A 152 -6.14 3.87 7.21
CA LEU A 152 -5.41 5.12 7.44
C LEU A 152 -4.64 5.11 8.77
N ALA A 153 -5.18 4.51 9.82
CA ALA A 153 -4.47 4.34 11.09
C ALA A 153 -3.23 3.44 10.94
N LEU A 154 -3.32 2.33 10.19
CA LEU A 154 -2.17 1.48 9.89
C LEU A 154 -1.10 2.23 9.08
N LEU A 155 -1.52 3.11 8.17
CA LEU A 155 -0.61 3.95 7.40
C LEU A 155 0.11 4.96 8.29
N ASP A 156 -0.58 5.63 9.23
CA ASP A 156 0.06 6.52 10.21
C ASP A 156 1.09 5.78 11.07
N ASP A 157 0.73 4.59 11.54
CA ASP A 157 1.60 3.68 12.28
C ASP A 157 2.86 3.29 11.51
N LEU A 158 2.71 3.09 10.19
CA LEU A 158 3.84 2.83 9.30
C LEU A 158 4.73 4.07 9.19
N GLY A 159 4.17 5.27 9.06
CA GLY A 159 4.94 6.52 9.02
C GLY A 159 5.82 6.72 10.26
N ALA A 160 5.25 6.50 11.45
CA ALA A 160 6.00 6.56 12.70
C ALA A 160 7.11 5.49 12.76
N ALA A 161 6.85 4.27 12.28
CA ALA A 161 7.84 3.20 12.23
C ALA A 161 8.99 3.52 11.26
N LEU A 162 8.68 4.10 10.09
CA LEU A 162 9.67 4.50 9.10
C LEU A 162 10.62 5.56 9.66
N ASP A 163 10.09 6.58 10.34
CA ASP A 163 10.92 7.61 10.96
C ASP A 163 11.80 7.05 12.07
N LYS A 164 11.25 6.16 12.89
CA LYS A 164 11.96 5.58 14.03
C LYS A 164 13.05 4.59 13.62
N TYR A 165 12.81 3.75 12.62
CA TYR A 165 13.66 2.59 12.34
C TYR A 165 14.40 2.65 11.00
N MET A 166 13.87 3.40 10.02
CA MET A 166 14.36 3.37 8.64
C MET A 166 15.09 4.65 8.22
N ARG A 167 15.17 5.67 9.08
CA ARG A 167 15.95 6.90 8.81
C ARG A 167 17.46 6.77 8.98
N SER A 168 17.93 5.73 9.65
CA SER A 168 19.35 5.62 10.00
C SER A 168 20.21 5.36 8.76
N PHE A 169 21.23 6.20 8.55
CA PHE A 169 22.24 6.00 7.50
C PHE A 169 22.94 4.64 7.63
N MET A 170 23.16 4.18 8.87
CA MET A 170 23.72 2.87 9.15
C MET A 170 22.79 1.74 8.68
N MET A 171 21.47 1.87 8.91
CA MET A 171 20.47 0.91 8.44
C MET A 171 20.48 0.82 6.91
N PHE A 172 20.47 1.97 6.23
CA PHE A 172 20.53 2.02 4.78
C PHE A 172 21.82 1.39 4.22
N THR A 173 22.94 1.62 4.89
CA THR A 173 24.24 1.05 4.48
C THR A 173 24.28 -0.46 4.67
N ALA A 174 23.79 -0.95 5.81
CA ALA A 174 23.66 -2.38 6.07
C ALA A 174 22.73 -3.05 5.04
N PHE A 175 21.60 -2.41 4.72
CA PHE A 175 20.68 -2.87 3.69
C PHE A 175 21.35 -2.97 2.32
N LYS A 176 22.15 -1.98 1.91
CA LYS A 176 22.89 -2.01 0.63
C LYS A 176 23.83 -3.21 0.50
N MET A 177 24.43 -3.66 1.61
CA MET A 177 25.29 -4.86 1.60
C MET A 177 24.50 -6.14 1.32
N CYS A 178 23.17 -6.14 1.50
CA CYS A 178 22.32 -7.28 1.18
C CYS A 178 22.07 -7.46 -0.33
N LYS A 179 22.48 -6.53 -1.20
CA LYS A 179 22.22 -6.61 -2.65
C LYS A 179 22.69 -7.94 -3.28
N GLY A 180 23.91 -8.37 -2.96
CA GLY A 180 24.44 -9.63 -3.48
C GLY A 180 23.70 -10.87 -2.96
N ILE A 181 23.21 -10.82 -1.73
CA ILE A 181 22.36 -11.88 -1.16
C ILE A 181 21.00 -11.89 -1.85
N ALA A 182 20.41 -10.73 -2.08
CA ALA A 182 19.15 -10.60 -2.80
C ALA A 182 19.26 -11.24 -4.19
N GLN A 183 20.28 -10.88 -4.97
CA GLN A 183 20.52 -11.47 -6.29
C GLN A 183 20.74 -12.99 -6.24
N LYS A 184 21.56 -13.47 -5.29
CA LYS A 184 21.86 -14.90 -5.14
C LYS A 184 20.62 -15.75 -4.85
N TYR A 185 19.64 -15.20 -4.14
CA TYR A 185 18.42 -15.90 -3.74
C TYR A 185 17.17 -15.39 -4.47
N HIS A 186 17.35 -14.65 -5.56
CA HIS A 186 16.31 -14.13 -6.44
C HIS A 186 15.31 -13.15 -5.78
N PHE A 187 15.75 -12.38 -4.78
CA PHE A 187 14.98 -11.35 -4.07
C PHE A 187 15.20 -9.92 -4.63
N GLU A 188 15.54 -9.77 -5.91
CA GLU A 188 15.88 -8.48 -6.52
C GLU A 188 14.72 -7.50 -6.43
N LEU A 189 13.50 -7.92 -6.79
CA LEU A 189 12.32 -7.08 -6.73
C LEU A 189 12.02 -6.56 -5.31
N MET A 190 12.09 -7.43 -4.30
CA MET A 190 11.93 -7.03 -2.90
C MET A 190 13.03 -6.06 -2.46
N TYR A 191 14.27 -6.31 -2.90
CA TYR A 191 15.38 -5.40 -2.63
C TYR A 191 15.15 -4.03 -3.28
N ASP A 192 14.80 -3.98 -4.56
CA ASP A 192 14.57 -2.74 -5.29
C ASP A 192 13.40 -1.95 -4.70
N PHE A 193 12.32 -2.63 -4.31
CA PHE A 193 11.19 -2.03 -3.62
C PHE A 193 11.61 -1.30 -2.32
N ILE A 194 12.45 -1.93 -1.50
CA ILE A 194 12.94 -1.33 -0.25
C ILE A 194 13.97 -0.22 -0.53
N GLN A 195 14.86 -0.43 -1.50
CA GLN A 195 15.87 0.54 -1.94
C GLN A 195 15.23 1.84 -2.43
N ASP A 196 14.14 1.74 -3.18
CA ASP A 196 13.37 2.88 -3.67
C ASP A 196 12.68 3.60 -2.52
N GLY A 197 12.12 2.87 -1.56
CA GLY A 197 11.53 3.47 -0.35
C GLY A 197 12.54 4.31 0.44
N PHE A 198 13.76 3.80 0.66
CA PHE A 198 14.83 4.60 1.27
C PHE A 198 15.18 5.85 0.46
N SER A 199 15.21 5.71 -0.87
CA SER A 199 15.55 6.81 -1.77
C SER A 199 14.46 7.89 -1.76
N ALA A 200 13.20 7.47 -1.70
CA ALA A 200 12.01 8.31 -1.66
C ALA A 200 11.87 9.07 -0.34
N MET A 201 12.26 8.47 0.78
CA MET A 201 12.24 9.13 2.09
C MET A 201 13.38 10.13 2.30
N LYS A 202 14.48 10.03 1.54
CA LYS A 202 15.70 10.83 1.75
C LYS A 202 15.47 12.35 1.75
N PRO A 203 14.65 12.94 0.86
CA PRO A 203 14.39 14.38 0.86
C PRO A 203 13.45 14.82 2.00
N LEU A 204 12.71 13.90 2.62
CA LEU A 204 11.71 14.22 3.63
C LEU A 204 12.34 14.56 4.98
N LYS A 205 11.83 15.61 5.63
CA LYS A 205 12.14 15.89 7.04
C LYS A 205 11.53 14.88 7.99
N SER A 206 10.35 14.33 7.67
CA SER A 206 9.65 13.29 8.44
C SER A 206 8.70 12.54 7.51
N ALA A 207 8.81 11.21 7.45
CA ALA A 207 7.85 10.36 6.74
C ALA A 207 6.53 10.29 7.51
N GLU A 208 6.59 10.34 8.85
CA GLU A 208 5.41 10.42 9.71
C GLU A 208 4.58 11.68 9.40
N ASN A 209 5.20 12.86 9.33
CA ASN A 209 4.49 14.09 8.99
C ASN A 209 3.93 14.06 7.56
N PHE A 210 4.71 13.55 6.59
CA PHE A 210 4.21 13.41 5.22
C PHE A 210 2.95 12.55 5.16
N ILE A 211 2.98 11.40 5.84
CA ILE A 211 1.85 10.47 5.90
C ILE A 211 0.67 11.09 6.65
N LYS A 212 0.88 11.71 7.81
CA LYS A 212 -0.21 12.32 8.59
C LYS A 212 -0.94 13.40 7.80
N THR A 213 -0.23 14.28 7.11
CA THR A 213 -0.85 15.31 6.26
C THR A 213 -1.69 14.68 5.14
N PHE A 214 -1.20 13.59 4.54
CA PHE A 214 -1.98 12.84 3.56
C PHE A 214 -3.23 12.20 4.19
N THR A 215 -3.09 11.49 5.30
CA THR A 215 -4.19 10.75 5.93
C THR A 215 -5.24 11.67 6.56
N GLU A 216 -4.88 12.88 7.01
CA GLU A 216 -5.84 13.90 7.48
C GLU A 216 -6.85 14.27 6.40
N LYS A 217 -6.39 14.57 5.18
CA LYS A 217 -7.27 14.84 4.03
C LYS A 217 -8.10 13.61 3.64
N GLU A 218 -7.52 12.41 3.65
CA GLU A 218 -8.26 11.19 3.30
C GLU A 218 -9.37 10.89 4.32
N ARG A 219 -9.18 11.19 5.61
CA ARG A 219 -10.25 11.09 6.62
C ARG A 219 -11.39 12.04 6.32
N GLN A 220 -11.08 13.29 5.96
CA GLN A 220 -12.09 14.27 5.56
C GLN A 220 -12.91 13.78 4.34
N ILE A 221 -12.26 13.10 3.38
CA ILE A 221 -12.97 12.49 2.24
C ILE A 221 -13.91 11.38 2.71
N ILE A 222 -13.46 10.48 3.60
CA ILE A 222 -14.32 9.41 4.15
C ILE A 222 -15.57 10.02 4.80
N GLU A 223 -15.40 11.05 5.63
CA GLU A 223 -16.51 11.78 6.26
C GLU A 223 -17.45 12.37 5.21
N ASN A 224 -16.91 13.11 4.23
CA ASN A 224 -17.69 13.76 3.18
C ASN A 224 -18.50 12.77 2.33
N VAL A 225 -17.94 11.59 2.01
CA VAL A 225 -18.63 10.54 1.25
C VAL A 225 -19.89 10.10 1.99
N HIS A 226 -19.79 9.85 3.31
CA HIS A 226 -20.87 9.29 4.11
C HIS A 226 -21.85 10.36 4.63
N SER A 227 -21.46 11.64 4.66
CA SER A 227 -22.32 12.76 5.04
C SER A 227 -23.17 13.32 3.89
N GLY A 228 -23.01 12.80 2.66
CA GLY A 228 -23.73 13.27 1.47
C GLY A 228 -23.21 14.60 0.90
N HIS A 229 -21.93 14.95 1.14
CA HIS A 229 -21.33 16.14 0.54
C HIS A 229 -21.36 16.05 -1.01
N PRO A 230 -21.69 17.14 -1.75
CA PRO A 230 -21.89 17.08 -3.20
C PRO A 230 -20.61 16.77 -3.99
N ASN A 231 -19.44 17.11 -3.45
CA ASN A 231 -18.13 16.84 -4.06
C ASN A 231 -17.20 16.25 -2.99
N PRO A 232 -17.37 14.99 -2.58
CA PRO A 232 -16.69 14.49 -1.39
C PRO A 232 -15.19 14.29 -1.57
N PHE A 233 -14.73 14.12 -2.82
CA PHE A 233 -13.34 13.90 -3.19
C PHE A 233 -12.54 15.19 -3.48
N ARG A 234 -13.14 16.38 -3.32
CA ARG A 234 -12.48 17.66 -3.59
C ARG A 234 -12.28 18.41 -2.26
N VAL A 235 -11.12 18.19 -1.63
CA VAL A 235 -10.72 18.77 -0.32
C VAL A 235 -9.34 19.44 -0.34
#